data_AF-A0A9E5GM28-F1
#
_entry.id   AF-A0A9E5GM28-F1
#
_cell.length_a   1.000
_cell.length_b   1.000
_cell.length_c   1.000
_cell.angle_alpha   90.00
_cell.angle_beta   90.00
_cell.angle_gamma   90.00
#
_symmetry.space_group_name_H-M   'P 1'
#
loop_
_entity.id
_entity.type
_entity.pdbx_description
1 polymer ?
#
loop_
_entity_poly.entity_id
_entity_poly.type
_entity_poly.pdbx_seq_one_letter_code
_entity_poly.pdbx_strand_id
1 'polypeptide(L)'
;MEHVLRMIFLALLDKPGSTLFDMIRALTDKDFRYEMIDAVTDDVVRNFRTNEFAGRSQQFNTEAIMPILNKVGQLLSVDILKNIFASPENKLDFRQAMDTSKILLIKLPKGKLQEEIMGFLGAMFVTKLFQAAIGRQSVSKEQRTPFYLYVDEFQNFATDTFNEILSEARKYGLSLAVAHQFIRQIPANISDSLFGNV
;
A
#
# COMPACT_ATOMS: atom_id res chain seq x y z
N MET A 1 13.16 12.02 5.82
CA MET A 1 11.83 11.96 5.16
C MET A 1 11.00 10.77 5.63
N GLU A 2 11.48 9.53 5.46
CA GLU A 2 10.73 8.30 5.82
C GLU A 2 10.29 8.25 7.29
N HIS A 3 11.15 8.66 8.22
CA HIS A 3 10.80 8.72 9.65
C HIS A 3 9.59 9.62 9.92
N VAL A 4 9.56 10.82 9.31
CA VAL A 4 8.46 11.78 9.46
C VAL A 4 7.16 11.20 8.90
N LEU A 5 7.23 10.61 7.70
CA LEU A 5 6.09 9.98 7.06
C LEU A 5 5.51 8.86 7.93
N ARG A 6 6.37 7.97 8.46
CA ARG A 6 5.98 6.88 9.36
C ARG A 6 5.29 7.40 10.62
N MET A 7 5.86 8.40 11.28
CA MET A 7 5.27 8.96 12.51
C MET A 7 3.93 9.64 12.26
N ILE A 8 3.73 10.25 11.09
CA ILE A 8 2.42 10.82 10.71
C ILE A 8 1.41 9.70 10.47
N PHE A 9 1.78 8.64 9.76
CA PHE A 9 0.89 7.49 9.55
C PHE A 9 0.44 6.87 10.87
N LEU A 10 1.37 6.63 11.80
CA LEU A 10 1.04 6.08 13.12
C LEU A 10 0.08 7.00 13.88
N ALA A 11 0.33 8.32 13.87
CA ALA A 11 -0.56 9.28 14.51
C ALA A 11 -1.97 9.31 13.89
N LEU A 12 -2.08 9.12 12.57
CA LEU A 12 -3.37 9.05 11.89
C LEU A 12 -4.10 7.73 12.18
N LEU A 13 -3.39 6.62 12.34
CA LEU A 13 -4.00 5.34 12.71
C LEU A 13 -4.66 5.38 14.10
N ASP A 14 -4.07 6.13 15.03
CA ASP A 14 -4.62 6.31 16.38
C ASP A 14 -5.83 7.27 16.41
N LYS A 15 -6.01 8.12 15.40
CA LYS A 15 -7.14 9.06 15.32
C LYS A 15 -8.31 8.45 14.52
N PRO A 16 -9.42 8.07 15.17
CA PRO A 16 -10.56 7.43 14.49
C PRO A 16 -11.12 8.27 13.35
N GLY A 17 -11.47 7.61 12.25
CA GLY A 17 -12.03 8.27 11.05
C GLY A 17 -11.01 9.02 10.20
N SER A 18 -9.73 8.97 10.54
CA SER A 18 -8.68 9.58 9.72
C SER A 18 -8.43 8.82 8.44
N THR A 19 -8.02 9.56 7.41
CA THR A 19 -7.78 9.07 6.06
C THR A 19 -6.41 9.52 5.58
N LEU A 20 -5.97 9.06 4.39
CA LEU A 20 -4.74 9.59 3.79
C LEU A 20 -4.85 11.10 3.51
N PHE A 21 -6.07 11.61 3.31
CA PHE A 21 -6.31 13.03 3.07
C PHE A 21 -5.91 13.89 4.27
N ASP A 22 -6.08 13.36 5.48
CA ASP A 22 -5.72 14.03 6.72
C ASP A 22 -4.21 14.18 6.90
N MET A 23 -3.38 13.49 6.10
CA MET A 23 -1.94 13.68 6.08
C MET A 23 -1.54 15.11 5.72
N ILE A 24 -2.27 15.76 4.79
CA ILE A 24 -2.01 17.15 4.43
C ILE A 24 -2.23 18.04 5.65
N ARG A 25 -3.37 17.88 6.33
CA ARG A 25 -3.70 18.65 7.54
C ARG A 25 -2.72 18.36 8.67
N ALA A 26 -2.33 17.10 8.85
CA ALA A 26 -1.35 16.68 9.84
C ALA A 26 0.05 17.30 9.64
N LEU A 27 0.33 17.82 8.44
CA LEU A 27 1.57 18.49 8.05
C LEU A 27 1.45 20.03 8.05
N THR A 28 0.31 20.58 7.66
CA THR A 28 0.16 22.03 7.43
C THR A 28 -0.70 22.74 8.47
N ASP A 29 -1.74 22.09 8.99
CA ASP A 29 -2.75 22.66 9.89
C ASP A 29 -2.31 22.52 11.36
N LYS A 30 -2.18 23.65 12.07
CA LYS A 30 -1.73 23.67 13.46
C LYS A 30 -2.78 23.11 14.41
N ASP A 31 -4.05 23.43 14.18
CA ASP A 31 -5.15 23.07 15.07
C ASP A 31 -5.42 21.57 14.96
N PHE A 32 -5.42 21.04 13.73
CA PHE A 32 -5.54 19.60 13.50
C PHE A 32 -4.40 18.81 14.17
N ARG A 33 -3.18 19.35 14.21
CA ARG A 33 -2.05 18.69 14.90
C ARG A 33 -2.28 18.58 16.41
N TYR A 34 -2.87 19.60 17.04
CA TYR A 34 -3.22 19.53 18.45
C TYR A 34 -4.31 18.49 18.72
N GLU A 35 -5.41 18.51 17.96
CA GLU A 35 -6.48 17.52 18.09
C GLU A 35 -6.00 16.07 17.93
N MET A 36 -5.00 15.85 17.09
CA MET A 36 -4.45 14.52 16.85
C MET A 36 -3.49 14.09 17.96
N ILE A 37 -2.77 15.00 18.63
CA ILE A 37 -1.94 14.64 19.81
C ILE A 37 -2.79 14.01 20.91
N ASP A 38 -4.02 14.49 21.10
CA ASP A 38 -4.95 13.96 22.09
C ASP A 38 -5.41 12.53 21.78
N ALA A 39 -5.44 12.16 20.50
CA ALA A 39 -5.82 10.82 20.04
C ALA A 39 -4.65 9.81 20.07
N VAL A 40 -3.40 10.28 19.99
CA VAL A 40 -2.21 9.42 19.94
C VAL A 40 -2.03 8.66 21.25
N THR A 41 -1.96 7.33 21.18
CA THR A 41 -1.77 6.46 22.34
C THR A 41 -0.30 6.08 22.56
N ASP A 42 0.49 6.02 21.49
CA ASP A 42 1.91 5.66 21.54
C ASP A 42 2.79 6.83 22.04
N ASP A 43 3.58 6.58 23.09
CA ASP A 43 4.45 7.59 23.70
C ASP A 43 5.55 8.10 22.77
N VAL A 44 6.06 7.25 21.87
CA VAL A 44 7.10 7.64 20.90
C VAL A 44 6.49 8.58 19.85
N VAL A 45 5.31 8.26 19.34
CA VAL A 45 4.58 9.11 18.38
C VAL A 45 4.18 10.42 19.04
N ARG A 46 3.73 10.39 20.30
CA ARG A 46 3.39 11.59 21.08
C ARG A 46 4.62 12.48 21.26
N ASN A 47 5.75 11.93 21.70
CA ASN A 47 7.00 12.66 21.85
C ASN A 47 7.51 13.26 20.53
N PHE A 48 7.40 12.50 19.43
CA PHE A 48 7.68 13.01 18.10
C PHE A 48 6.81 14.24 17.78
N ARG A 49 5.50 14.19 18.07
CA ARG A 49 4.59 15.30 17.76
C ARG A 49 4.80 16.52 18.65
N THR A 50 4.99 16.34 19.96
CA THR A 50 5.08 17.44 20.92
C THR A 50 6.44 18.11 20.92
N ASN A 51 7.52 17.36 20.68
CA ASN A 51 8.89 17.85 20.86
C ASN A 51 9.63 17.91 19.53
N GLU A 52 9.73 16.77 18.83
CA GLU A 52 10.54 16.69 17.61
C GLU A 52 9.95 17.53 16.48
N PHE A 53 8.65 17.39 16.21
CA PHE A 53 7.95 18.06 15.12
C PHE A 53 7.65 19.54 15.44
N ALA A 54 7.32 19.86 16.70
CA ALA A 54 6.97 21.23 17.11
C ALA A 54 8.16 22.19 17.17
N GLY A 55 9.37 21.69 17.47
CA GLY A 55 10.59 22.49 17.62
C GLY A 55 11.35 22.77 16.32
N ARG A 56 10.80 22.43 15.15
CA ARG A 56 11.54 22.41 13.88
C ARG A 56 11.52 23.74 13.13
N SER A 57 12.69 24.12 12.62
CA SER A 57 12.92 25.37 11.89
C SER A 57 12.26 25.35 10.50
N GLN A 58 12.11 26.52 9.89
CA GLN A 58 11.55 26.67 8.54
C GLN A 58 12.33 25.89 7.47
N GLN A 59 13.63 25.66 7.67
CA GLN A 59 14.46 24.84 6.79
C GLN A 59 14.09 23.35 6.85
N PHE A 60 13.75 22.83 8.02
CA PHE A 60 13.28 21.44 8.15
C PHE A 60 11.97 21.20 7.41
N ASN A 61 11.05 22.18 7.45
CA ASN A 61 9.78 22.09 6.73
C ASN A 61 10.02 21.92 5.21
N THR A 62 10.97 22.66 4.65
CA THR A 62 11.28 22.57 3.22
C THR A 62 11.90 21.22 2.84
N GLU A 63 12.80 20.67 3.66
CA GLU A 63 13.53 19.44 3.33
C GLU A 63 12.74 18.16 3.58
N ALA A 64 11.89 18.12 4.61
CA ALA A 64 11.20 16.90 5.02
C ALA A 64 9.70 16.90 4.69
N ILE A 65 9.02 18.04 4.78
CA ILE A 65 7.55 18.13 4.63
C ILE A 65 7.15 18.31 3.17
N MET A 66 7.80 19.24 2.45
CA MET A 66 7.44 19.55 1.05
C MET A 66 7.47 18.33 0.12
N PRO A 67 8.47 17.42 0.18
CA PRO A 67 8.46 16.22 -0.67
C PRO A 67 7.28 15.29 -0.39
N ILE A 68 6.90 15.15 0.88
CA ILE A 68 5.73 14.34 1.29
C ILE A 68 4.46 14.99 0.77
N LEU A 69 4.28 16.29 0.98
CA LEU A 69 3.12 17.03 0.49
C LEU A 69 2.98 16.94 -1.03
N ASN A 70 4.09 17.05 -1.77
CA ASN A 70 4.07 16.94 -3.23
C ASN A 70 3.60 15.55 -3.68
N LYS A 71 4.10 14.48 -3.07
CA LYS A 71 3.71 13.10 -3.43
C LYS A 71 2.28 12.76 -3.02
N VAL A 72 1.87 13.13 -1.80
CA VAL A 72 0.50 12.95 -1.33
C VAL A 72 -0.48 13.78 -2.16
N GLY A 73 -0.12 15.03 -2.45
CA GLY A 73 -0.91 15.91 -3.32
C GLY A 73 -1.09 15.35 -4.73
N GLN A 74 -0.02 14.80 -5.33
CA GLN A 74 -0.09 14.14 -6.64
C GLN A 74 -1.06 12.95 -6.60
N LEU A 75 -1.01 12.09 -5.58
CA LEU A 75 -1.93 10.96 -5.43
C LEU A 75 -3.38 11.43 -5.27
N LEU A 76 -3.62 12.42 -4.41
CA LEU A 76 -4.96 12.93 -4.11
C LEU A 76 -5.54 13.80 -5.25
N SER A 77 -4.72 14.21 -6.22
CA SER A 77 -5.19 14.94 -7.41
C SER A 77 -5.96 14.06 -8.41
N VAL A 78 -5.88 12.74 -8.28
CA VAL A 78 -6.59 11.80 -9.16
C VAL A 78 -7.84 11.28 -8.46
N ASP A 79 -9.01 11.54 -9.05
CA ASP A 79 -10.32 11.23 -8.44
C ASP A 79 -10.45 9.79 -7.97
N ILE A 80 -9.94 8.81 -8.73
CA ILE A 80 -10.00 7.40 -8.32
C ILE A 80 -9.21 7.14 -7.04
N LEU A 81 -8.02 7.75 -6.90
CA LEU A 81 -7.15 7.57 -5.75
C LEU A 81 -7.73 8.32 -4.55
N LYS A 82 -8.21 9.54 -4.77
CA LYS A 82 -8.93 10.31 -3.76
C LYS A 82 -10.09 9.51 -3.19
N ASN A 83 -10.90 8.87 -4.04
CA ASN A 83 -12.04 8.06 -3.60
C ASN A 83 -11.61 6.80 -2.83
N ILE A 84 -10.50 6.16 -3.21
CA ILE A 84 -9.96 5.00 -2.49
C ILE A 84 -9.42 5.42 -1.11
N PHE A 85 -8.66 6.51 -1.05
CA PHE A 85 -7.87 6.87 0.13
C PHE A 85 -8.52 7.90 1.07
N ALA A 86 -9.59 8.56 0.64
CA ALA A 86 -10.40 9.46 1.49
C ALA A 86 -11.59 8.75 2.15
N SER A 87 -11.72 7.44 1.97
CA SER A 87 -12.72 6.65 2.70
C SER A 87 -12.18 6.28 4.10
N PRO A 88 -12.87 6.65 5.19
CA PRO A 88 -12.46 6.27 6.54
C PRO A 88 -12.65 4.77 6.80
N GLU A 89 -13.51 4.12 6.03
CA GLU A 89 -13.76 2.68 6.12
C GLU A 89 -13.19 1.95 4.90
N ASN A 90 -12.48 0.86 5.14
CA ASN A 90 -12.09 -0.08 4.09
C ASN A 90 -13.17 -1.19 3.96
N LYS A 91 -13.91 -1.16 2.85
CA LYS A 91 -14.94 -2.18 2.53
C LYS A 91 -14.37 -3.41 1.82
N LEU A 92 -13.10 -3.38 1.43
CA LEU A 92 -12.44 -4.46 0.71
C LEU A 92 -11.55 -5.27 1.65
N ASP A 93 -12.04 -6.47 2.00
CA ASP A 93 -11.30 -7.45 2.78
C ASP A 93 -10.82 -8.58 1.85
N PHE A 94 -9.53 -8.54 1.50
CA PHE A 94 -8.88 -9.57 0.68
C PHE A 94 -8.85 -10.93 1.36
N ARG A 95 -8.70 -10.96 2.69
CA ARG A 95 -8.64 -12.22 3.43
C ARG A 95 -9.99 -12.90 3.41
N GLN A 96 -11.05 -12.15 3.72
CA GLN A 96 -12.42 -12.66 3.60
C GLN A 96 -12.71 -13.11 2.17
N ALA A 97 -12.31 -12.32 1.16
CA ALA A 97 -12.52 -12.68 -0.24
C ALA A 97 -11.85 -14.02 -0.62
N MET A 98 -10.63 -14.27 -0.13
CA MET A 98 -9.94 -15.54 -0.33
C MET A 98 -10.65 -16.70 0.37
N ASP A 99 -10.96 -16.54 1.65
CA ASP A 99 -11.50 -17.61 2.49
C ASP A 99 -12.94 -17.98 2.10
N THR A 100 -13.69 -17.04 1.54
CA THR A 100 -15.07 -17.24 1.05
C THR A 100 -15.17 -17.47 -0.47
N SER A 101 -14.03 -17.68 -1.14
CA SER A 101 -13.97 -17.97 -2.59
C SER A 101 -14.66 -16.92 -3.48
N LYS A 102 -14.58 -15.64 -3.11
CA LYS A 102 -15.10 -14.56 -3.93
C LYS A 102 -14.22 -14.34 -5.16
N ILE A 103 -14.85 -13.81 -6.22
CA ILE A 103 -14.13 -13.35 -7.42
C ILE A 103 -13.84 -11.86 -7.25
N LEU A 104 -12.56 -11.48 -7.33
CA LEU A 104 -12.11 -10.09 -7.30
C LEU A 104 -11.70 -9.65 -8.71
N LEU A 105 -12.35 -8.60 -9.21
CA LEU A 105 -12.03 -8.00 -10.51
C LEU A 105 -11.42 -6.62 -10.28
N ILE A 106 -10.13 -6.47 -10.60
CA ILE A 106 -9.40 -5.21 -10.45
C ILE A 106 -9.09 -4.67 -11.84
N LYS A 107 -9.71 -3.53 -12.20
CA LYS A 107 -9.51 -2.88 -13.49
C LYS A 107 -8.62 -1.65 -13.33
N LEU A 108 -7.45 -1.68 -13.96
CA LEU A 108 -6.49 -0.57 -13.99
C LEU A 108 -6.34 -0.03 -15.42
N PRO A 109 -7.16 0.96 -15.84
CA PRO A 109 -7.16 1.43 -17.21
C PRO A 109 -5.99 2.39 -17.50
N LYS A 110 -4.98 1.93 -18.26
CA LYS A 110 -3.81 2.73 -18.68
C LYS A 110 -4.18 4.04 -19.40
N GLY A 111 -5.29 4.09 -20.12
CA GLY A 111 -5.74 5.30 -20.82
C GLY A 111 -6.35 6.38 -19.92
N LYS A 112 -6.76 6.03 -18.69
CA LYS A 112 -7.33 6.97 -17.71
C LYS A 112 -6.41 7.24 -16.52
N LEU A 113 -5.53 6.29 -16.21
CA LEU A 113 -4.55 6.39 -15.15
C LEU A 113 -3.17 6.60 -15.75
N GLN A 114 -2.42 7.54 -15.18
CA GLN A 114 -0.99 7.67 -15.49
C GLN A 114 -0.27 6.35 -15.16
N GLU A 115 0.76 6.02 -15.92
CA GLU A 115 1.49 4.75 -15.80
C GLU A 115 2.07 4.54 -14.39
N GLU A 116 2.62 5.59 -13.77
CA GLU A 116 3.12 5.57 -12.39
C GLU A 116 2.01 5.17 -11.40
N ILE A 117 0.81 5.72 -11.54
CA ILE A 117 -0.33 5.43 -10.66
C ILE A 117 -0.87 4.02 -10.88
N MET A 118 -0.94 3.60 -12.14
CA MET A 118 -1.34 2.24 -12.51
C MET A 118 -0.39 1.22 -11.88
N GLY A 119 0.92 1.42 -12.05
CA GLY A 119 1.96 0.58 -11.46
C GLY A 119 1.86 0.55 -9.93
N PHE A 120 1.73 1.72 -9.30
CA PHE A 120 1.56 1.85 -7.85
C PHE A 120 0.34 1.07 -7.32
N LEU A 121 -0.84 1.28 -7.90
CA LEU A 121 -2.05 0.57 -7.49
C LEU A 121 -1.93 -0.93 -7.70
N GLY A 122 -1.42 -1.37 -8.85
CA GLY A 122 -1.24 -2.79 -9.14
C GLY A 122 -0.29 -3.46 -8.17
N ALA A 123 0.88 -2.86 -7.91
CA ALA A 123 1.82 -3.35 -6.91
C ALA A 123 1.17 -3.41 -5.51
N MET A 124 0.45 -2.35 -5.10
CA MET A 124 -0.25 -2.31 -3.82
C MET A 124 -1.27 -3.45 -3.68
N PHE A 125 -2.08 -3.70 -4.72
CA PHE A 125 -3.06 -4.79 -4.70
C PHE A 125 -2.41 -6.16 -4.64
N VAL A 126 -1.35 -6.39 -5.43
CA VAL A 126 -0.60 -7.65 -5.41
C VAL A 126 0.02 -7.90 -4.03
N THR A 127 0.67 -6.89 -3.45
CA THR A 127 1.22 -6.99 -2.09
C THR A 127 0.13 -7.27 -1.06
N LYS A 128 -1.04 -6.61 -1.15
CA LYS A 128 -2.15 -6.85 -0.21
C LYS A 128 -2.74 -8.26 -0.34
N LEU A 129 -2.89 -8.77 -1.56
CA LEU A 129 -3.30 -10.15 -1.80
C LEU A 129 -2.28 -11.15 -1.22
N PHE A 130 -0.98 -10.89 -1.41
CA PHE A 130 0.05 -11.75 -0.84
C PHE A 130 0.06 -11.72 0.69
N GLN A 131 -0.06 -10.54 1.31
CA GLN A 131 -0.21 -10.40 2.77
C GLN A 131 -1.44 -11.15 3.29
N ALA A 132 -2.57 -11.05 2.59
CA ALA A 132 -3.78 -11.80 2.93
C ALA A 132 -3.55 -13.32 2.84
N ALA A 133 -2.81 -13.78 1.83
CA ALA A 133 -2.42 -15.17 1.69
C ALA A 133 -1.51 -15.63 2.84
N ILE A 134 -0.43 -14.90 3.16
CA ILE A 134 0.46 -15.20 4.30
C ILE A 134 -0.35 -15.31 5.60
N GLY A 135 -1.32 -14.41 5.80
CA GLY A 135 -2.20 -14.46 6.96
C GLY A 135 -2.93 -15.80 7.14
N ARG A 136 -3.09 -16.61 6.08
CA ARG A 136 -3.69 -17.96 6.13
C ARG A 136 -2.78 -19.01 6.76
N GLN A 137 -1.62 -18.62 7.29
CA GLN A 137 -0.71 -19.50 8.03
C GLN A 137 -1.38 -20.24 9.19
N SER A 138 -2.38 -19.63 9.84
CA SER A 138 -3.14 -20.24 10.94
C SER A 138 -4.17 -21.29 10.50
N VAL A 139 -4.52 -21.34 9.22
CA VAL A 139 -5.44 -22.33 8.64
C VAL A 139 -4.64 -23.57 8.23
N SER A 140 -5.13 -24.78 8.48
CA SER A 140 -4.43 -26.00 8.05
C SER A 140 -4.34 -26.08 6.52
N LYS A 141 -3.30 -26.71 5.97
CA LYS A 141 -3.05 -26.72 4.52
C LYS A 141 -4.23 -27.33 3.73
N GLU A 142 -4.90 -28.30 4.31
CA GLU A 142 -6.03 -29.05 3.73
C GLU A 142 -7.32 -28.21 3.71
N GLN A 143 -7.43 -27.25 4.62
CA GLN A 143 -8.58 -26.34 4.73
C GLN A 143 -8.37 -25.02 3.97
N ARG A 144 -7.17 -24.77 3.45
CA ARG A 144 -6.88 -23.56 2.66
C ARG A 144 -7.53 -23.68 1.29
N THR A 145 -8.56 -22.89 1.06
CA THR A 145 -9.17 -22.78 -0.27
C THR A 145 -8.18 -22.17 -1.27
N PRO A 146 -7.90 -22.82 -2.41
CA PRO A 146 -7.05 -22.26 -3.44
C PRO A 146 -7.60 -20.92 -3.94
N PHE A 147 -6.73 -19.93 -4.08
CA PHE A 147 -7.05 -18.64 -4.67
C PHE A 147 -6.11 -18.37 -5.84
N TYR A 148 -6.67 -18.02 -7.00
CA TYR A 148 -5.92 -17.82 -8.23
C TYR A 148 -5.84 -16.34 -8.55
N LEU A 149 -4.61 -15.83 -8.62
CA LEU A 149 -4.30 -14.46 -9.01
C LEU A 149 -3.84 -14.46 -10.47
N TYR A 150 -4.67 -13.88 -11.34
CA TYR A 150 -4.34 -13.68 -12.75
C TYR A 150 -3.90 -12.23 -12.93
N VAL A 151 -2.69 -12.03 -13.47
CA VAL A 151 -2.13 -10.70 -13.72
C VAL A 151 -1.77 -10.58 -15.19
N ASP A 152 -2.57 -9.80 -15.91
CA ASP A 152 -2.26 -9.41 -17.28
C ASP A 152 -1.26 -8.26 -17.30
N GLU A 153 -0.44 -8.20 -18.36
CA GLU A 153 0.63 -7.22 -18.54
C GLU A 153 1.50 -7.06 -17.28
N PHE A 154 1.93 -8.18 -16.70
CA PHE A 154 2.51 -8.25 -15.36
C PHE A 154 3.77 -7.39 -15.18
N GLN A 155 4.50 -7.12 -16.26
CA GLN A 155 5.71 -6.30 -16.26
C GLN A 155 5.45 -4.89 -15.72
N ASN A 156 4.21 -4.39 -15.80
CA ASN A 156 3.85 -3.07 -15.24
C ASN A 156 3.78 -3.07 -13.71
N PHE A 157 3.74 -4.24 -13.07
CA PHE A 157 3.55 -4.41 -11.63
C PHE A 157 4.70 -5.20 -10.97
N ALA A 158 5.68 -5.63 -11.77
CA ALA A 158 6.78 -6.50 -11.36
C ALA A 158 7.69 -5.82 -10.33
N THR A 159 7.38 -6.05 -9.05
CA THR A 159 8.13 -5.60 -7.88
C THR A 159 8.79 -6.79 -7.18
N ASP A 160 9.67 -6.55 -6.21
CA ASP A 160 10.33 -7.63 -5.46
C ASP A 160 9.32 -8.55 -4.74
N THR A 161 8.13 -8.06 -4.38
CA THR A 161 7.04 -8.88 -3.83
C THR A 161 6.64 -10.01 -4.78
N PHE A 162 6.76 -9.84 -6.10
CA PHE A 162 6.49 -10.94 -7.04
C PHE A 162 7.46 -12.11 -6.86
N ASN A 163 8.74 -11.86 -6.55
CA ASN A 163 9.69 -12.94 -6.30
C ASN A 163 9.28 -13.78 -5.09
N GLU A 164 8.79 -13.12 -4.04
CA GLU A 164 8.24 -13.78 -2.85
C GLU A 164 6.95 -14.55 -3.19
N ILE A 165 6.05 -13.99 -3.99
CA ILE A 165 4.84 -14.71 -4.42
C ILE A 165 5.21 -15.97 -5.22
N LEU A 166 6.11 -15.83 -6.20
CA LEU A 166 6.53 -16.92 -7.08
C LEU A 166 7.15 -18.07 -6.28
N SER A 167 7.96 -17.77 -5.27
CA SER A 167 8.64 -18.77 -4.44
C SER A 167 7.79 -19.31 -3.29
N GLU A 168 6.92 -18.48 -2.68
CA GLU A 168 6.31 -18.78 -1.40
C GLU A 168 4.77 -18.82 -1.39
N ALA A 169 4.07 -18.26 -2.38
CA ALA A 169 2.61 -18.13 -2.30
C ALA A 169 1.87 -19.48 -2.26
N ARG A 170 2.46 -20.51 -2.87
CA ARG A 170 1.87 -21.85 -2.95
C ARG A 170 1.64 -22.48 -1.58
N LYS A 171 2.55 -22.30 -0.60
CA LYS A 171 2.32 -22.83 0.78
C LYS A 171 1.07 -22.22 1.39
N TYR A 172 0.71 -21.01 1.00
CA TYR A 172 -0.46 -20.30 1.54
C TYR A 172 -1.73 -20.49 0.71
N GLY A 173 -1.73 -21.34 -0.33
CA GLY A 173 -2.90 -21.58 -1.19
C GLY A 173 -3.18 -20.43 -2.15
N LEU A 174 -2.17 -19.63 -2.49
CA LEU A 174 -2.25 -18.60 -3.54
C LEU A 174 -1.45 -19.08 -4.75
N SER A 175 -2.12 -19.16 -5.89
CA SER A 175 -1.52 -19.54 -7.18
C SER A 175 -1.49 -18.32 -8.09
N LEU A 176 -0.35 -18.10 -8.75
CA LEU A 176 -0.14 -16.96 -9.63
C LEU A 176 -0.13 -17.43 -11.09
N ALA A 177 -0.84 -16.71 -11.95
CA ALA A 177 -0.76 -16.84 -13.40
C ALA A 177 -0.51 -15.45 -13.99
N VAL A 178 0.56 -15.30 -14.77
CA VAL A 178 0.98 -14.02 -15.35
C VAL A 178 0.98 -14.07 -16.87
N ALA A 179 0.63 -12.96 -17.49
CA ALA A 179 0.79 -12.75 -18.93
C ALA A 179 1.69 -11.53 -19.18
N HIS A 180 2.54 -11.62 -20.21
CA HIS A 180 3.38 -10.53 -20.70
C HIS A 180 3.70 -10.72 -22.18
N GLN A 181 4.07 -9.63 -22.86
CA GLN A 181 4.38 -9.66 -24.29
C GLN A 181 5.87 -9.90 -24.57
N PHE A 182 6.77 -9.30 -23.79
CA PHE A 182 8.21 -9.37 -24.03
C PHE A 182 9.00 -9.65 -22.75
N ILE A 183 9.76 -10.75 -22.74
CA ILE A 183 10.63 -11.14 -21.62
C ILE A 183 11.60 -10.00 -21.23
N ARG A 184 12.10 -9.27 -22.23
CA ARG A 184 13.03 -8.13 -22.03
C ARG A 184 12.47 -6.97 -21.21
N GLN A 185 11.15 -6.91 -20.99
CA GLN A 185 10.52 -5.89 -20.16
C GLN A 185 10.53 -6.26 -18.68
N ILE A 186 10.89 -7.50 -18.33
CA ILE A 186 10.93 -7.99 -16.96
C ILE A 186 12.30 -7.64 -16.35
N PRO A 187 12.35 -7.07 -15.14
CA PRO A 187 13.60 -6.92 -14.40
C PRO A 187 14.35 -8.26 -14.25
N ALA A 188 15.67 -8.25 -14.39
CA ALA A 188 16.48 -9.47 -14.43
C ALA A 188 16.29 -10.36 -13.19
N ASN A 189 16.23 -9.76 -11.99
CA ASN A 189 16.00 -10.47 -10.73
C ASN A 189 14.63 -11.18 -10.67
N ILE A 190 13.62 -10.64 -11.36
CA ILE A 190 12.28 -11.24 -11.44
C ILE A 190 12.21 -12.30 -12.52
N SER A 191 12.91 -12.08 -13.64
CA SER A 191 13.03 -13.07 -14.72
C SER A 191 13.57 -14.41 -14.22
N ASP A 192 14.65 -14.40 -13.43
CA ASP A 192 15.25 -15.63 -12.87
C ASP A 192 14.26 -16.38 -11.96
N SER A 193 13.53 -15.64 -11.12
CA SER A 193 12.52 -16.21 -10.24
C SER A 193 11.33 -16.77 -11.02
N LEU A 194 10.93 -16.12 -12.11
CA LEU A 194 9.82 -16.55 -12.97
C LEU A 194 10.15 -17.88 -13.65
N PHE A 195 11.32 -17.99 -14.29
CA PHE A 195 11.73 -19.24 -14.95
C PHE A 195 12.01 -20.40 -14.00
N GLY A 196 12.31 -20.09 -12.72
CA GLY A 196 12.51 -21.12 -11.70
C GLY A 196 11.21 -21.68 -11.09
N ASN A 197 10.09 -20.97 -11.16
CA ASN A 197 8.89 -21.28 -10.35
C ASN A 197 7.57 -21.34 -11.13
N VAL A 198 7.50 -20.86 -12.38
CA VAL A 198 6.27 -20.77 -13.20
C VAL A 198 6.36 -21.62 -14.44
#